data_AF-A0A853FK97-F1
#
_entry.id   AF-A0A853FK97-F1
#
_cell.length_a   1.000
_cell.length_b   1.000
_cell.length_c   1.000
_cell.angle_alpha   90.00
_cell.angle_beta   90.00
_cell.angle_gamma   90.00
#
_symmetry.space_group_name_H-M   'P 1'
#
loop_
_entity.id
_entity.type
_entity.pdbx_description
1 polymer ?
#
loop_
_entity_poly.entity_id
_entity_poly.type
_entity_poly.pdbx_seq_one_letter_code
_entity_poly.pdbx_strand_id
1 'polypeptide(L)'
;MTAVAWALGLGRGSAIAGTQEARETAEAMISGFDAGEALLGSDGKAALVHGNAGDVALLKMHGARVAARHLRLPLATEATPEGLRIDSGDRRFGAVLLKGVSGF
;
A
#
# COMPACT_ATOMS: atom_id res chain seq x y z
N MET A 1 -25.25 19.30 -4.02
CA MET A 1 -25.16 17.83 -4.18
C MET A 1 -24.11 17.56 -5.23
N THR A 2 -22.84 17.42 -4.86
CA THR A 2 -21.77 17.31 -5.86
C THR A 2 -20.55 16.60 -5.27
N ALA A 3 -20.39 15.33 -5.63
CA ALA A 3 -19.16 14.74 -6.18
C ALA A 3 -19.19 13.20 -6.07
N VAL A 4 -20.13 12.55 -6.74
CA VAL A 4 -20.04 11.10 -7.01
C VAL A 4 -19.30 10.92 -8.34
N ALA A 5 -17.99 11.10 -8.31
CA ALA A 5 -17.11 10.76 -9.43
C ALA A 5 -15.85 9.99 -8.99
N TRP A 6 -15.63 9.83 -7.68
CA TRP A 6 -14.45 9.16 -7.13
C TRP A 6 -14.57 7.63 -7.04
N ALA A 7 -15.79 7.10 -7.14
CA ALA A 7 -16.08 5.68 -6.93
C ALA A 7 -15.88 4.79 -8.16
N LEU A 8 -15.56 5.34 -9.34
CA LEU A 8 -15.57 4.56 -10.59
C LEU A 8 -14.20 4.33 -11.25
N GLY A 9 -13.10 4.93 -10.78
CA GLY A 9 -11.77 4.60 -11.33
C GLY A 9 -11.64 4.78 -12.86
N LEU A 10 -12.46 5.64 -13.47
CA LEU A 10 -12.52 5.84 -14.93
C LEU A 10 -11.70 7.05 -15.42
N GLY A 11 -10.75 7.56 -14.62
CA GLY A 11 -9.96 8.72 -15.07
C GLY A 11 -8.66 9.05 -14.33
N ARG A 12 -8.29 8.35 -13.25
CA ARG A 12 -6.96 8.48 -12.61
C ARG A 12 -6.30 7.11 -12.60
N GLY A 13 -5.42 6.88 -13.58
CA GLY A 13 -4.88 5.58 -13.93
C GLY A 13 -3.93 4.98 -12.89
N SER A 14 -4.06 3.67 -12.70
CA SER A 14 -2.99 2.73 -12.31
C SER A 14 -2.10 3.04 -11.09
N ALA A 15 -2.45 4.02 -10.24
CA ALA A 15 -1.62 4.49 -9.13
C ALA A 15 -2.47 4.95 -7.94
N ILE A 16 -1.95 4.73 -6.74
CA ILE A 16 -2.44 5.24 -5.46
C ILE A 16 -2.03 6.72 -5.40
N ALA A 17 -3.00 7.64 -5.29
CA ALA A 17 -2.75 9.07 -5.49
C ALA A 17 -2.02 9.77 -4.33
N GLY A 18 -1.91 9.12 -3.17
CA GLY A 18 -1.25 9.71 -2.01
C GLY A 18 -1.25 8.81 -0.78
N THR A 19 -0.55 9.24 0.27
CA THR A 19 -0.47 8.56 1.56
C THR A 19 -1.83 8.51 2.27
N GLN A 20 -2.67 9.54 2.14
CA GLN A 20 -4.02 9.55 2.70
C GLN A 20 -4.92 8.49 2.05
N GLU A 21 -4.93 8.38 0.72
CA GLU A 21 -5.68 7.34 0.00
C GLU A 21 -5.18 5.94 0.38
N ALA A 22 -3.87 5.78 0.58
CA ALA A 22 -3.31 4.51 1.05
C ALA A 22 -3.87 4.12 2.43
N ARG A 23 -3.93 5.06 3.38
CA ARG A 23 -4.50 4.82 4.72
C ARG A 23 -5.97 4.41 4.66
N GLU A 24 -6.78 5.21 3.96
CA GLU A 24 -8.21 4.94 3.79
C GLU A 24 -8.46 3.59 3.11
N THR A 25 -7.65 3.24 2.11
CA THR A 25 -7.73 1.95 1.42
C THR A 25 -7.35 0.79 2.36
N ALA A 26 -6.32 0.96 3.19
CA ALA A 26 -5.90 -0.06 4.14
C ALA A 26 -7.01 -0.37 5.17
N GLU A 27 -7.58 0.66 5.79
CA GLU A 27 -8.70 0.52 6.75
C GLU A 27 -9.94 -0.09 6.11
N ALA A 28 -10.27 0.33 4.88
CA ALA A 28 -11.43 -0.20 4.16
C ALA A 28 -11.26 -1.68 3.76
N MET A 29 -10.04 -2.12 3.44
CA MET A 29 -9.76 -3.50 3.00
C MET A 29 -9.43 -4.46 4.14
N ILE A 30 -8.94 -3.95 5.27
CA ILE A 30 -8.49 -4.77 6.42
C ILE A 30 -9.32 -4.36 7.64
N SER A 31 -10.32 -5.18 7.95
CA SER A 31 -11.18 -4.95 9.12
C SER A 31 -10.36 -4.90 10.41
N GLY A 32 -10.56 -3.83 11.19
CA GLY A 32 -9.89 -3.62 12.47
C GLY A 32 -8.46 -3.08 12.36
N PHE A 33 -7.98 -2.76 11.15
CA PHE A 33 -6.72 -2.05 10.98
C PHE A 33 -6.90 -0.56 11.30
N ASP A 34 -5.99 0.00 12.10
CA ASP A 34 -5.98 1.41 12.51
C ASP A 34 -4.78 2.12 11.87
N ALA A 35 -5.01 2.85 10.78
CA ALA A 35 -3.93 3.35 9.95
C ALA A 35 -3.20 4.55 10.56
N GLY A 36 -1.92 4.40 10.81
CA GLY A 36 -0.96 5.44 11.20
C GLY A 36 -0.19 6.01 10.00
N GLU A 37 1.13 6.05 10.10
CA GLU A 37 2.00 6.59 9.04
C GLU A 37 1.93 5.74 7.76
N ALA A 38 2.08 6.38 6.60
CA ALA A 38 2.09 5.69 5.32
C ALA A 38 3.26 6.15 4.44
N LEU A 39 3.92 5.18 3.82
CA LEU A 39 4.96 5.35 2.82
C LEU A 39 4.41 4.98 1.46
N LEU A 40 4.53 5.89 0.50
CA LEU A 40 4.10 5.67 -0.88
C LEU A 40 5.33 5.53 -1.78
N GLY A 41 5.37 4.50 -2.62
CA GLY A 41 6.39 4.40 -3.65
C GLY A 41 6.28 5.57 -4.63
N SER A 42 7.42 6.06 -5.14
CA SER A 42 7.46 7.23 -6.02
C SER A 42 6.68 7.07 -7.34
N ASP A 43 6.36 5.83 -7.73
CA ASP A 43 5.55 5.52 -8.91
C ASP A 43 4.06 5.31 -8.59
N GLY A 44 3.66 5.43 -7.33
CA GLY A 44 2.29 5.24 -6.84
C GLY A 44 1.77 3.81 -6.98
N LYS A 45 2.61 2.82 -7.33
CA LYS A 45 2.15 1.44 -7.56
C LYS A 45 2.09 0.59 -6.30
N ALA A 46 2.71 1.05 -5.22
CA ALA A 46 2.75 0.36 -3.95
C ALA A 46 2.80 1.35 -2.80
N ALA A 47 2.24 0.96 -1.66
CA ALA A 47 2.32 1.70 -0.42
C ALA A 47 2.46 0.74 0.77
N LEU A 48 3.07 1.21 1.83
CA LEU A 48 3.13 0.54 3.12
C LEU A 48 2.48 1.47 4.14
N VAL A 49 1.52 0.96 4.89
CA VAL A 49 0.82 1.71 5.93
C VAL A 49 1.10 1.05 7.26
N HIS A 50 1.60 1.81 8.23
CA HIS A 50 1.85 1.34 9.58
C HIS A 50 0.54 1.39 10.34
N GLY A 51 0.21 0.32 11.03
CA GLY A 51 -0.89 0.31 11.97
C GLY A 51 -0.42 0.78 13.33
N ASN A 52 -1.29 1.49 14.05
CA ASN A 52 -0.97 1.96 15.41
C ASN A 52 -0.81 0.80 16.41
N ALA A 53 -1.25 -0.42 16.05
CA ALA A 53 -1.09 -1.62 16.85
C ALA A 53 0.29 -2.32 16.66
N GLY A 54 1.21 -1.73 15.88
CA GLY A 54 2.51 -2.33 15.58
C GLY A 54 2.45 -3.39 14.47
N ASP A 55 1.41 -3.35 13.66
CA ASP A 55 1.20 -4.10 12.44
C ASP A 55 1.38 -3.21 11.20
N VAL A 56 1.24 -3.80 10.01
CA VAL A 56 1.41 -3.06 8.75
C VAL A 56 0.46 -3.60 7.69
N ALA A 57 -0.06 -2.70 6.86
CA ALA A 57 -0.79 -3.02 5.64
C ALA A 57 0.09 -2.73 4.42
N LEU A 58 0.37 -3.76 3.64
CA LEU A 58 1.07 -3.66 2.37
C LEU A 58 0.06 -3.55 1.23
N LEU A 59 0.15 -2.47 0.46
CA LEU A 59 -0.71 -2.19 -0.67
C LEU A 59 0.08 -2.27 -1.98
N LYS A 60 -0.57 -2.79 -3.03
CA LYS A 60 -0.05 -2.75 -4.39
C LYS A 60 -1.14 -2.63 -5.42
N MET A 61 -0.82 -2.03 -6.55
CA MET A 61 -1.66 -2.06 -7.74
C MET A 61 -1.65 -3.48 -8.35
N HIS A 62 -2.83 -4.02 -8.58
CA HIS A 62 -3.08 -5.28 -9.28
C HIS A 62 -4.03 -5.02 -10.45
N GLY A 63 -3.44 -4.69 -11.60
CA GLY A 63 -4.19 -4.17 -12.75
C GLY A 63 -4.77 -2.78 -12.45
N ALA A 64 -6.10 -2.65 -12.53
CA ALA A 64 -6.81 -1.41 -12.25
C ALA A 64 -7.33 -1.29 -10.79
N ARG A 65 -7.00 -2.25 -9.92
CA ARG A 65 -7.46 -2.28 -8.52
C ARG A 65 -6.28 -2.31 -7.56
N VAL A 66 -6.51 -1.86 -6.32
CA VAL A 66 -5.55 -2.03 -5.22
C VAL A 66 -5.78 -3.40 -4.57
N ALA A 67 -4.70 -4.10 -4.26
CA ALA A 67 -4.68 -5.26 -3.40
C ALA A 67 -3.98 -4.91 -2.08
N ALA A 68 -4.56 -5.30 -0.96
CA ALA A 68 -4.03 -5.08 0.38
C ALA A 68 -3.71 -6.40 1.08
N ARG A 69 -2.64 -6.40 1.88
CA ARG A 69 -2.29 -7.52 2.77
C ARG A 69 -1.86 -6.99 4.13
N HIS A 70 -2.51 -7.49 5.18
CA HIS A 70 -2.07 -7.29 6.55
C HIS A 70 -0.87 -8.20 6.85
N LEU A 71 0.23 -7.61 7.30
CA LEU A 71 1.46 -8.26 7.72
C LEU A 71 1.76 -7.95 9.19
N ARG A 72 2.42 -8.88 9.87
CA ARG A 72 2.94 -8.67 11.23
C ARG A 72 4.45 -8.46 11.17
N LEU A 73 4.98 -7.66 12.10
CA LEU A 73 6.42 -7.47 12.27
C LEU A 73 7.10 -8.73 12.83
N PRO A 74 8.40 -8.95 12.53
CA PRO A 74 9.24 -8.18 11.61
C PRO A 74 8.92 -8.49 10.14
N LEU A 75 9.04 -7.48 9.27
CA LEU A 75 8.91 -7.65 7.82
C LEU A 75 10.20 -8.20 7.22
N ALA A 76 10.07 -9.09 6.24
CA ALA A 76 11.17 -9.46 5.37
C ALA A 76 11.36 -8.37 4.32
N THR A 77 12.29 -7.45 4.56
CA THR A 77 12.60 -6.34 3.65
C THR A 77 14.01 -6.43 3.10
N GLU A 78 14.17 -6.06 1.83
CA GLU A 78 15.45 -5.98 1.15
C GLU A 78 15.59 -4.60 0.50
N ALA A 79 16.62 -3.85 0.89
CA ALA A 79 16.95 -2.58 0.26
C ALA A 79 17.58 -2.86 -1.12
N THR A 80 17.02 -2.27 -2.16
CA THR A 80 17.49 -2.40 -3.54
C THR A 80 17.83 -1.00 -4.09
N PRO A 81 18.64 -0.90 -5.17
CA PRO A 81 18.92 0.38 -5.82
C PRO A 81 17.65 1.11 -6.30
N GLU A 82 16.57 0.38 -6.56
CA GLU A 82 15.29 0.94 -7.05
C GLU A 82 14.37 1.38 -5.90
N GLY A 83 14.59 0.90 -4.68
CA GLY A 83 13.76 1.16 -3.51
C GLY A 83 13.71 -0.02 -2.54
N LEU A 84 12.66 -0.11 -1.73
CA LEU A 84 12.51 -1.11 -0.68
C LEU A 84 11.63 -2.26 -1.17
N ARG A 85 12.18 -3.46 -1.27
CA ARG A 85 11.42 -4.68 -1.59
C ARG A 85 10.93 -5.31 -0.28
N ILE A 86 9.64 -5.62 -0.22
CA ILE A 86 8.98 -6.22 0.96
C ILE A 86 8.35 -7.54 0.53
N ASP A 87 8.71 -8.63 1.18
CA ASP A 87 8.04 -9.91 1.00
C ASP A 87 6.78 -9.97 1.89
N SER A 88 5.64 -10.29 1.27
CA SER A 88 4.39 -10.47 1.99
C SER A 88 4.25 -11.84 2.68
N GLY A 89 5.15 -12.78 2.40
CA GLY A 89 5.07 -14.17 2.88
C GLY A 89 3.93 -14.99 2.27
N ASP A 90 3.07 -14.39 1.44
CA ASP A 90 2.01 -15.07 0.71
C ASP A 90 2.38 -15.23 -0.75
N ARG A 91 2.55 -16.47 -1.22
CA ARG A 91 2.92 -16.78 -2.60
C ARG A 91 2.01 -16.15 -3.66
N ARG A 92 0.72 -15.92 -3.35
CA ARG A 92 -0.23 -15.28 -4.28
C ARG A 92 -0.08 -13.77 -4.33
N PHE A 93 0.35 -13.16 -3.23
CA PHE A 93 0.61 -11.73 -3.16
C PHE A 93 2.04 -11.40 -3.59
N GLY A 94 3.00 -12.26 -3.29
CA GLY A 94 4.40 -12.12 -3.65
C GLY A 94 5.08 -10.93 -2.96
N ALA A 95 6.26 -10.59 -3.45
CA ALA A 95 6.98 -9.41 -2.98
C ALA A 95 6.52 -8.13 -3.71
N VAL A 96 6.61 -7.00 -3.01
CA VAL A 96 6.24 -5.67 -3.50
C VAL A 96 7.44 -4.74 -3.41
N LEU A 97 7.64 -3.91 -4.43
CA LEU A 97 8.69 -2.90 -4.46
C LEU A 97 8.09 -1.52 -4.20
N LEU A 98 8.52 -0.86 -3.13
CA LEU A 98 8.27 0.55 -2.90
C LEU A 98 9.41 1.36 -3.52
N LYS A 99 9.20 1.84 -4.74
CA LYS A 99 10.23 2.59 -5.46
C LYS A 99 10.59 3.89 -4.77
N GLY A 100 11.88 4.23 -4.77
CA GLY A 100 12.39 5.46 -4.17
C GLY A 100 12.34 5.52 -2.64
N VAL A 101 11.84 4.46 -1.97
CA VAL A 101 11.85 4.33 -0.52
C VAL A 101 13.12 3.57 -0.12
N SER A 102 13.93 4.14 0.75
CA SER A 102 15.22 3.58 1.17
C SER A 102 15.25 3.10 2.62
N GLY A 103 14.16 3.29 3.36
CA GLY A 103 14.01 2.87 4.75
C GLY A 103 12.55 2.87 5.17
N PHE A 104 12.28 2.14 6.25
CA PHE A 104 10.99 1.92 6.88
C PHE A 104 11.23 1.81 8.40
#